data_AF-A0A530BV64-F1
#
_entry.id   AF-A0A530BV64-F1
#
_cell.length_a   1.000
_cell.length_b   1.000
_cell.length_c   1.000
_cell.angle_alpha   90.00
_cell.angle_beta   90.00
_cell.angle_gamma   90.00
#
_symmetry.space_group_name_H-M   'P 1'
#
loop_
_entity.id
_entity.type
_entity.pdbx_description
1 polymer ?
#
loop_
_entity_poly.entity_id
_entity_poly.type
_entity_poly.pdbx_seq_one_letter_code
_entity_poly.pdbx_strand_id
1 'polypeptide(L)'
;MIVFGDHKRTHSAEQLRKAVLAEAEAIGDLLAGIERHAALVDLFVTASELFQGLADAEFDTRGADGSSSRQKLGSEILVELSREVLRSWQQGFARKGSLDASLLAKLAAIDCGSAITTGPAEGYALYALYPETYLLGALQSGLDANTCVIGIRS
;
A
#
# COMPACT_ATOMS: atom_id res chain seq x y z
N MET A 1 22.24 -8.17 7.91
CA MET A 1 22.27 -6.92 8.70
C MET A 1 21.17 -6.04 8.14
N ILE A 2 20.05 -5.92 8.85
CA ILE A 2 19.01 -4.95 8.48
C ILE A 2 19.53 -3.61 8.98
N VAL A 3 19.91 -2.72 8.04
CA VAL A 3 20.27 -1.35 8.36
C VAL A 3 18.95 -0.59 8.50
N PHE A 4 18.65 -0.09 9.70
CA PHE A 4 17.47 0.76 9.91
C PHE A 4 17.57 1.99 9.01
N GLY A 5 16.59 2.14 8.13
CA GLY A 5 16.63 3.00 6.97
C GLY A 5 16.12 4.40 7.30
N ASP A 6 16.85 5.14 8.13
CA ASP A 6 16.51 6.54 8.47
C ASP A 6 16.70 7.52 7.28
N HIS A 7 16.87 6.99 6.07
CA HIS A 7 17.08 7.76 4.84
C HIS A 7 15.74 8.19 4.27
N LYS A 8 15.08 9.09 5.00
CA LYS A 8 13.91 9.80 4.49
C LYS A 8 14.32 10.67 3.30
N ARG A 9 13.52 10.65 2.25
CA ARG A 9 13.72 11.45 1.04
C ARG A 9 12.47 12.28 0.78
N THR A 10 12.67 13.52 0.39
CA THR A 10 11.57 14.38 -0.05
C THR A 10 11.28 14.13 -1.52
N HIS A 11 10.04 13.77 -1.81
CA HIS A 11 9.53 13.48 -3.14
C HIS A 11 8.30 14.35 -3.44
N SER A 12 8.03 14.56 -4.73
CA SER A 12 6.70 15.03 -5.14
C SER A 12 5.71 13.85 -4.98
N ALA A 13 4.63 14.05 -4.22
CA ALA A 13 3.59 13.05 -4.11
C ALA A 13 2.98 12.72 -5.49
N GLU A 14 2.92 13.70 -6.40
CA GLU A 14 2.42 13.49 -7.76
C GLU A 14 3.32 12.54 -8.56
N GLN A 15 4.65 12.66 -8.41
CA GLN A 15 5.60 11.77 -9.06
C GLN A 15 5.47 10.33 -8.54
N LEU A 16 5.34 10.17 -7.22
CA LEU A 16 5.11 8.86 -6.61
C LEU A 16 3.78 8.25 -7.05
N ARG A 17 2.70 9.03 -7.10
CA ARG A 17 1.41 8.58 -7.65
C ARG A 17 1.53 8.12 -9.10
N LYS A 18 2.29 8.84 -9.94
CA LYS A 18 2.54 8.43 -11.34
C LYS A 18 3.31 7.10 -11.41
N ALA A 19 4.30 6.90 -10.54
CA ALA A 19 5.04 5.64 -10.46
C ALA A 19 4.11 4.49 -10.07
N VAL A 20 3.31 4.66 -9.01
CA VAL A 20 2.31 3.68 -8.55
C VAL A 20 1.30 3.34 -9.66
N LEU A 21 0.81 4.33 -10.40
CA LEU A 21 -0.10 4.09 -11.54
C LEU A 21 0.58 3.31 -12.67
N ALA A 22 1.82 3.66 -13.02
CA ALA A 22 2.58 2.95 -14.06
C ALA A 22 2.86 1.49 -13.66
N GLU A 23 3.22 1.23 -12.41
CA GLU A 23 3.37 -0.12 -11.86
C GLU A 23 2.05 -0.90 -11.92
N ALA A 24 0.94 -0.27 -11.53
CA ALA A 24 -0.39 -0.87 -11.57
C ALA A 24 -0.85 -1.24 -12.99
N GLU A 25 -0.52 -0.42 -13.99
CA GLU A 25 -0.78 -0.69 -15.41
C GLU A 25 0.09 -1.85 -15.91
N ALA A 26 1.39 -1.84 -15.61
CA ALA A 26 2.34 -2.86 -16.07
C ALA A 26 2.00 -4.28 -15.58
N ILE A 27 1.37 -4.42 -14.41
CA ILE A 27 0.89 -5.71 -13.88
C ILE A 27 -0.13 -6.38 -14.81
N GLY A 28 -0.87 -5.60 -15.60
CA GLY A 28 -1.84 -6.13 -16.56
C GLY A 28 -1.20 -6.97 -17.67
N ASP A 29 0.04 -6.65 -18.04
CA ASP A 29 0.79 -7.29 -19.13
C ASP A 29 1.61 -8.50 -18.66
N LEU A 30 1.75 -8.68 -17.34
CA LEU A 30 2.47 -9.82 -16.77
C LEU A 30 1.67 -11.12 -16.90
N LEU A 31 2.39 -12.20 -17.20
CA LEU A 31 1.84 -13.55 -17.17
C LEU A 31 1.47 -13.95 -15.73
N ALA A 32 0.52 -14.87 -15.59
CA ALA A 32 0.24 -15.50 -14.30
C ALA A 32 1.50 -16.19 -13.75
N GLY A 33 1.75 -16.05 -12.46
CA GLY A 33 2.92 -16.63 -11.81
C GLY A 33 3.45 -15.78 -10.65
N ILE A 34 4.52 -16.28 -10.02
CA ILE A 34 5.13 -15.66 -8.85
C ILE A 34 5.66 -14.24 -9.14
N GLU A 35 6.14 -13.96 -10.35
CA GLU A 35 6.64 -12.65 -10.75
C GLU A 35 5.54 -11.59 -10.74
N ARG A 36 4.35 -11.92 -11.28
CA ARG A 36 3.19 -11.03 -11.21
C ARG A 36 2.72 -10.82 -9.78
N HIS A 37 2.79 -11.87 -8.95
CA HIS A 37 2.47 -11.73 -7.53
C HIS A 37 3.45 -10.81 -6.81
N ALA A 38 4.75 -10.96 -7.06
CA ALA A 38 5.77 -10.06 -6.52
C ALA A 38 5.51 -8.61 -6.94
N ALA A 39 5.17 -8.37 -8.21
CA ALA A 39 4.81 -7.03 -8.68
C ALA A 39 3.56 -6.45 -7.97
N LEU A 40 2.58 -7.28 -7.62
CA LEU A 40 1.43 -6.84 -6.80
C LEU A 40 1.84 -6.45 -5.38
N VAL A 41 2.76 -7.20 -4.79
CA VAL A 41 3.30 -6.91 -3.46
C VAL A 41 4.12 -5.63 -3.48
N ASP A 42 4.99 -5.48 -4.46
CA ASP A 42 5.80 -4.26 -4.66
C ASP A 42 4.89 -3.04 -4.84
N LEU A 43 3.86 -3.13 -5.69
CA LEU A 43 2.86 -2.08 -5.85
C LEU A 43 2.18 -1.72 -4.52
N PHE A 44 1.81 -2.71 -3.71
CA PHE A 44 1.20 -2.49 -2.41
C PHE A 44 2.15 -1.76 -1.45
N VAL A 45 3.44 -2.12 -1.44
CA VAL A 45 4.46 -1.46 -0.63
C VAL A 45 4.69 -0.02 -1.10
N THR A 46 4.91 0.20 -2.40
CA THR A 46 5.11 1.54 -2.99
C THR A 46 3.90 2.45 -2.74
N ALA A 47 2.67 1.93 -2.91
CA ALA A 47 1.46 2.68 -2.61
C ALA A 47 1.36 3.04 -1.12
N SER A 48 1.78 2.13 -0.23
CA SER A 48 1.79 2.39 1.22
C SER A 48 2.75 3.51 1.59
N GLU A 49 3.91 3.62 0.94
CA GLU A 49 4.84 4.74 1.13
C GLU A 49 4.22 6.08 0.75
N LEU A 50 3.52 6.14 -0.39
CA LEU A 50 2.80 7.34 -0.83
C LEU A 50 1.76 7.76 0.22
N PHE A 51 0.90 6.83 0.66
CA PHE A 51 -0.17 7.17 1.60
C PHE A 51 0.33 7.50 3.00
N GLN A 52 1.39 6.84 3.45
CA GLN A 52 2.09 7.20 4.70
C GLN A 52 2.65 8.61 4.61
N GLY A 53 3.37 8.96 3.54
CA GLY A 53 3.91 10.31 3.37
C GLY A 53 2.84 11.40 3.27
N LEU A 54 1.69 11.09 2.66
CA LEU A 54 0.55 12.01 2.63
C LEU A 54 -0.07 12.21 4.02
N ALA A 55 -0.19 11.14 4.82
CA ALA A 55 -0.68 11.23 6.18
C ALA A 55 0.28 12.04 7.08
N ASP A 56 1.59 11.84 6.90
CA ASP A 56 2.62 12.54 7.68
C ASP A 56 2.65 14.04 7.32
N ALA A 57 2.53 14.40 6.04
CA ALA A 57 2.41 15.81 5.63
C ALA A 57 1.14 16.48 6.18
N GLU A 58 0.03 15.74 6.29
CA GLU A 58 -1.18 16.24 6.95
C GLU A 58 -0.98 16.44 8.46
N PHE A 59 -0.27 15.50 9.12
CA PHE A 59 0.09 15.62 10.53
C PHE A 59 0.96 16.85 10.77
N ASP A 60 2.01 17.06 9.97
CA ASP A 60 2.91 18.21 10.07
C ASP A 60 2.16 19.54 9.93
N THR A 61 1.13 19.56 9.08
CA THR A 61 0.29 20.75 8.86
C THR A 61 -0.70 21.00 10.01
N ARG A 62 -1.29 19.94 10.57
CA ARG A 62 -2.37 20.03 11.58
C ARG A 62 -1.88 19.97 13.02
N GLY A 63 -0.69 19.43 13.25
CA GLY A 63 -0.12 19.15 14.57
C GLY A 63 -0.78 18.00 15.33
N ALA A 64 -1.66 17.22 14.69
CA ALA A 64 -2.36 16.09 15.29
C ALA A 64 -2.87 15.10 14.23
N ASP A 65 -2.97 13.83 14.60
CA ASP A 65 -3.63 12.80 13.81
C ASP A 65 -5.14 13.09 13.72
N GLY A 66 -5.74 12.76 12.57
CA GLY A 66 -7.19 12.90 12.39
C GLY A 66 -7.67 12.31 11.07
N SER A 67 -8.97 11.98 10.99
CA SER A 67 -9.52 11.39 9.78
C SER A 67 -9.77 12.45 8.70
N SER A 68 -8.97 12.47 7.64
CA SER A 68 -9.25 13.26 6.43
C SER A 68 -9.91 12.42 5.34
N SER A 69 -10.56 13.07 4.36
CA SER A 69 -11.07 12.38 3.16
C SER A 69 -9.95 11.70 2.38
N ARG A 70 -8.77 12.33 2.31
CA ARG A 70 -7.58 11.80 1.65
C ARG A 70 -7.07 10.52 2.35
N GLN A 71 -6.96 10.53 3.67
CA GLN A 71 -6.55 9.34 4.43
C GLN A 71 -7.56 8.19 4.32
N LYS A 72 -8.87 8.50 4.33
CA LYS A 72 -9.92 7.49 4.10
C LYS A 72 -9.78 6.85 2.73
N LEU A 73 -9.65 7.65 1.67
CA LEU A 73 -9.46 7.15 0.31
C LEU A 73 -8.16 6.33 0.18
N GLY A 74 -7.06 6.79 0.77
CA GLY A 74 -5.80 6.03 0.80
C GLY A 74 -5.95 4.67 1.50
N SER A 75 -6.68 4.64 2.62
CA SER A 75 -6.96 3.41 3.35
C SER A 75 -7.81 2.44 2.53
N GLU A 76 -8.85 2.93 1.84
CA GLU A 76 -9.68 2.13 0.93
C GLU A 76 -8.85 1.50 -0.20
N ILE A 77 -7.95 2.29 -0.81
CA ILE A 77 -7.04 1.82 -1.86
C ILE A 77 -6.12 0.72 -1.35
N LEU A 78 -5.50 0.90 -0.17
CA LEU A 78 -4.61 -0.11 0.42
C LEU A 78 -5.35 -1.41 0.76
N VAL A 79 -6.59 -1.31 1.25
CA VAL A 79 -7.45 -2.48 1.48
C VAL A 79 -7.77 -3.20 0.16
N GLU A 80 -8.03 -2.47 -0.92
CA GLU A 80 -8.28 -3.07 -2.23
C GLU A 80 -7.04 -3.75 -2.81
N LEU A 81 -5.86 -3.12 -2.71
CA LEU A 81 -4.58 -3.72 -3.13
C LEU A 81 -4.25 -4.97 -2.31
N SER A 82 -4.40 -4.94 -0.98
CA SER A 82 -4.16 -6.12 -0.14
C SER A 82 -5.10 -7.29 -0.49
N ARG A 83 -6.34 -7.00 -0.92
CA ARG A 83 -7.26 -8.04 -1.44
C ARG A 83 -6.79 -8.62 -2.77
N GLU A 84 -6.12 -7.85 -3.62
CA GLU A 84 -5.51 -8.34 -4.86
C GLU A 84 -4.34 -9.29 -4.56
N VAL A 85 -3.48 -8.92 -3.60
CA VAL A 85 -2.39 -9.77 -3.07
C VAL A 85 -2.97 -11.07 -2.51
N LEU A 86 -3.97 -11.00 -1.64
CA LEU A 86 -4.62 -12.16 -1.06
C LEU A 86 -5.22 -13.09 -2.12
N ARG A 87 -5.93 -12.54 -3.10
CA ARG A 87 -6.52 -13.33 -4.20
C ARG A 87 -5.45 -14.01 -5.05
N SER A 88 -4.35 -13.33 -5.33
CA SER A 88 -3.20 -13.91 -6.03
C SER A 88 -2.63 -15.11 -5.26
N TRP A 89 -2.41 -14.95 -3.95
CA TRP A 89 -1.91 -16.00 -3.08
C TRP A 89 -2.85 -17.22 -3.00
N GLN A 90 -4.13 -16.99 -2.72
CA GLN A 90 -5.13 -18.07 -2.57
C GLN A 90 -5.35 -18.88 -3.85
N GLN A 91 -5.13 -18.27 -5.02
CA GLN A 91 -5.26 -18.93 -6.33
C GLN A 91 -3.96 -19.56 -6.82
N GLY A 92 -2.92 -19.65 -5.98
CA GLY A 92 -1.62 -20.20 -6.37
C GLY A 92 -0.99 -19.43 -7.53
N PHE A 93 -1.15 -18.10 -7.54
CA PHE A 93 -0.63 -17.19 -8.56
C PHE A 93 -1.22 -17.35 -9.97
N ALA A 94 -2.34 -18.07 -10.11
CA ALA A 94 -2.98 -18.32 -11.41
C ALA A 94 -3.70 -17.10 -12.02
N ARG A 95 -3.83 -16.00 -11.28
CA ARG A 95 -4.57 -14.81 -11.73
C ARG A 95 -3.77 -14.01 -12.76
N LYS A 96 -4.49 -13.47 -13.75
CA LYS A 96 -3.95 -12.69 -14.88
C LYS A 96 -4.77 -11.44 -15.15
N GLY A 97 -4.23 -10.57 -16.00
CA GLY A 97 -4.91 -9.37 -16.47
C GLY A 97 -4.79 -8.19 -15.52
N SER A 98 -5.39 -7.08 -15.95
CA SER A 98 -5.33 -5.77 -15.30
C SER A 98 -5.99 -5.76 -13.93
N LEU A 99 -5.56 -4.80 -13.10
CA LEU A 99 -6.27 -4.44 -11.88
C LEU A 99 -7.64 -3.83 -12.20
N ASP A 100 -8.50 -3.81 -11.18
CA ASP A 100 -9.85 -3.25 -11.32
C ASP A 100 -9.81 -1.77 -11.70
N ALA A 101 -10.61 -1.37 -12.70
CA ALA A 101 -10.61 0.00 -13.21
C ALA A 101 -11.04 1.02 -12.13
N SER A 102 -11.89 0.64 -11.18
CA SER A 102 -12.30 1.52 -10.09
C SER A 102 -11.15 1.78 -9.10
N LEU A 103 -10.27 0.79 -8.88
CA LEU A 103 -9.06 0.96 -8.07
C LEU A 103 -8.09 1.94 -8.74
N LEU A 104 -7.87 1.79 -10.05
CA LEU A 104 -7.04 2.72 -10.83
C LEU A 104 -7.61 4.15 -10.81
N ALA A 105 -8.94 4.28 -10.92
CA ALA A 105 -9.61 5.57 -10.83
C ALA A 105 -9.42 6.23 -9.45
N LYS A 106 -9.50 5.48 -8.36
CA LYS A 106 -9.23 5.99 -7.00
C LYS A 106 -7.78 6.43 -6.84
N LEU A 107 -6.83 5.62 -7.32
CA LEU A 107 -5.41 5.97 -7.33
C LEU A 107 -5.14 7.26 -8.12
N ALA A 108 -5.80 7.46 -9.27
CA ALA A 108 -5.67 8.68 -10.04
C ALA A 108 -6.35 9.90 -9.39
N ALA A 109 -7.40 9.68 -8.58
CA ALA A 109 -8.16 10.73 -7.92
C ALA A 109 -7.56 11.23 -6.61
N ILE A 110 -6.57 10.54 -6.03
CA ILE A 110 -5.93 10.98 -4.79
C ILE A 110 -5.24 12.34 -5.01
N ASP A 111 -5.48 13.27 -4.09
CA ASP A 111 -4.86 14.58 -4.09
C ASP A 111 -3.39 14.50 -3.65
N CYS A 112 -2.49 14.90 -4.55
CA CYS A 112 -1.04 14.83 -4.40
C CYS A 112 -0.36 16.20 -4.60
N GLY A 113 -1.06 17.31 -4.34
CA GLY A 113 -0.53 18.66 -4.54
C GLY A 113 0.66 19.05 -3.64
N SER A 114 1.02 18.23 -2.65
CA SER A 114 2.09 18.52 -1.68
C SER A 114 3.37 17.73 -1.96
N ALA A 115 4.51 18.31 -1.58
CA ALA A 115 5.71 17.53 -1.34
C ALA A 115 5.51 16.65 -0.10
N ILE A 116 6.05 15.43 -0.12
CA ILE A 116 6.01 14.50 1.00
C ILE A 116 7.41 14.01 1.29
N THR A 117 7.70 13.78 2.57
CA THR A 117 8.93 13.12 3.00
C THR A 117 8.60 11.68 3.30
N THR A 118 9.13 10.75 2.51
CA THR A 118 8.87 9.32 2.65
C THR A 118 10.16 8.58 2.98
N GLY A 119 10.03 7.48 3.71
CA GLY A 119 11.04 6.44 3.81
C GLY A 119 10.43 5.12 3.36
N PRO A 120 11.21 4.02 3.36
CA PRO A 120 10.67 2.69 3.13
C PRO A 120 9.45 2.45 4.02
N ALA A 121 8.37 1.85 3.49
CA ALA A 121 7.22 1.49 4.32
C ALA A 121 7.58 0.30 5.23
N GLU A 122 8.37 0.55 6.28
CA GLU A 122 9.05 -0.48 7.07
C GLU A 122 8.09 -1.54 7.61
N GLY A 123 6.87 -1.16 7.98
CA GLY A 123 5.80 -2.10 8.37
C GLY A 123 5.60 -3.23 7.37
N TYR A 124 5.57 -2.91 6.07
CA TYR A 124 5.36 -3.87 4.99
C TYR A 124 6.67 -4.36 4.36
N ALA A 125 7.69 -3.51 4.32
CA ALA A 125 8.96 -3.78 3.65
C ALA A 125 9.97 -4.54 4.54
N LEU A 126 9.90 -4.37 5.87
CA LEU A 126 10.92 -4.85 6.82
C LEU A 126 10.34 -5.66 7.99
N TYR A 127 9.20 -5.26 8.55
CA TYR A 127 8.59 -5.91 9.71
C TYR A 127 7.62 -7.03 9.33
N ALA A 128 6.97 -6.92 8.17
CA ALA A 128 6.30 -8.05 7.54
C ALA A 128 7.34 -8.93 6.84
N LEU A 129 7.50 -10.17 7.33
CA LEU A 129 8.36 -11.12 6.62
C LEU A 129 7.88 -11.35 5.19
N TYR A 130 6.59 -11.15 4.93
CA TYR A 130 5.88 -11.03 3.64
C TYR A 130 4.46 -10.53 3.99
N PRO A 131 3.83 -9.55 3.30
CA PRO A 131 2.46 -9.10 3.62
C PRO A 131 1.42 -10.23 3.72
N GLU A 132 1.64 -11.32 3.00
CA GLU A 132 0.87 -12.56 2.99
C GLU A 132 0.82 -13.21 4.38
N THR A 133 1.90 -13.15 5.15
CA THR A 133 1.96 -13.79 6.48
C THR A 133 1.03 -13.09 7.48
N TYR A 134 0.96 -11.76 7.43
CA TYR A 134 -0.01 -10.98 8.20
C TYR A 134 -1.45 -11.28 7.78
N LEU A 135 -1.71 -11.38 6.46
CA LEU A 135 -3.04 -11.74 5.94
C LEU A 135 -3.47 -13.13 6.42
N LEU A 136 -2.59 -14.12 6.33
CA LEU A 136 -2.85 -15.48 6.79
C LEU A 136 -3.06 -15.54 8.30
N GLY A 137 -2.25 -14.80 9.07
CA GLY A 137 -2.41 -14.67 10.52
C GLY A 137 -3.75 -14.05 10.89
N ALA A 138 -4.15 -12.97 10.22
CA ALA A 138 -5.45 -12.33 10.43
C ALA A 138 -6.61 -13.30 10.13
N LEU A 139 -6.55 -14.03 9.01
CA LEU A 139 -7.56 -15.02 8.63
C LEU A 139 -7.68 -16.18 9.64
N GLN A 140 -6.57 -16.56 10.29
CA GLN A 140 -6.52 -17.67 11.25
C GLN A 140 -6.67 -17.22 12.71
N SER A 141 -6.73 -15.92 12.97
CA SER A 141 -6.74 -15.36 14.32
C SER A 141 -8.00 -15.67 15.13
N GLY A 142 -9.11 -16.00 14.46
CA GLY A 142 -10.43 -16.16 15.09
C GLY A 142 -11.07 -14.84 15.55
N LEU A 143 -10.46 -13.69 15.22
CA LEU A 143 -11.00 -12.37 15.51
C LEU A 143 -12.24 -12.12 14.63
N ASP A 144 -13.31 -11.60 15.23
CA ASP A 144 -14.51 -11.24 14.49
C ASP A 144 -14.37 -9.89 13.76
N ALA A 145 -15.30 -9.60 12.86
CA ALA A 145 -15.28 -8.37 12.05
C ALA A 145 -15.44 -7.07 12.86
N ASN A 146 -15.88 -7.14 14.12
CA ASN A 146 -15.99 -6.00 15.03
C ASN A 146 -14.73 -5.78 15.86
N THR A 147 -13.71 -6.64 15.70
CA THR A 147 -12.44 -6.49 16.41
C THR A 147 -11.77 -5.17 16.04
N CYS A 148 -11.53 -4.33 17.04
CA CYS A 148 -10.77 -3.10 16.88
C CYS A 148 -9.28 -3.42 16.83
N VAL A 149 -8.63 -3.14 15.70
CA VAL A 149 -7.18 -3.24 15.55
C VAL A 149 -6.59 -1.84 15.71
N ILE A 150 -5.73 -1.67 16.71
CA ILE A 150 -5.02 -0.42 16.97
C ILE A 150 -3.58 -0.59 16.48
N GLY A 151 -3.26 0.03 15.34
CA GLY A 151 -1.88 0.15 14.88
C GLY A 151 -1.14 1.22 15.68
N ILE A 152 0.01 0.88 16.24
CA ILE A 152 0.91 1.86 16.86
C ILE A 152 1.85 2.36 15.77
N ARG A 153 1.81 3.67 15.51
CA ARG A 153 2.78 4.35 14.63
C ARG A 153 3.95 4.83 15.48
N SER A 154 5.17 4.64 15.02
CA SER A 154 6.42 5.13 15.66
C SER A 154 7.01 6.27 14.85
#